data_AF-A0A2B8BJU6-F1
#
_entry.id   AF-A0A2B8BJU6-F1
#
_cell.length_a   1.000
_cell.length_b   1.000
_cell.length_c   1.000
_cell.angle_alpha   90.00
_cell.angle_beta   90.00
_cell.angle_gamma   90.00
#
_symmetry.space_group_name_H-M   'P 1'
#
loop_
_entity.id
_entity.type
_entity.pdbx_description
1 polymer ?
#
loop_
_entity_poly.entity_id
_entity_poly.type
_entity_poly.pdbx_seq_one_letter_code
_entity_poly.pdbx_strand_id
1 'polypeptide(L)'
;MANASKPRSQRLWYRTLQNIHLWVGLILCLPLVVLGITGSILVVDEELRSLTGDAPAREVSGAPADGPMQPVSAILAAARAAAPAGTQPGFLVLPEEPGRPATVRLVAARNGERGGDRGGERGGERPQGTPQAAPQGAPQAAPAPQGGPVGMLSIDPVSLAVTGGANPAQASGGFLRTVHMLHGNLLIRDRSGRELVGWLGAAMLVLGVSGLVLWWPRPGRWKAAFTVKAGARGIRLNRDLHGAVGIWSLLVFLIVSFSGVYLAFPQTLGAGVSSVLPARDLRAAVTVQPVKGATPIDVDRAVALAQDAMPGAVLRSVSPPARPDQAYRIGLAPAGQVHGAPIATVFVDPWTAQVAEVRDPAGYSAGETVIAWQRPLHAGEGLGPLWKWAVFLSGILPPLFAVTGTLMWWLKRKARRAKNAERAAALAAAE
;
A
#
# COMPACT_ATOMS: atom_id res chain seq x y z
N MET A 1 37.35 -25.09 -31.04
CA MET A 1 37.05 -23.68 -30.65
C MET A 1 37.43 -23.49 -29.19
N ALA A 2 38.44 -22.66 -28.93
CA ALA A 2 39.06 -22.50 -27.62
C ALA A 2 38.07 -21.98 -26.57
N ASN A 3 38.07 -22.64 -25.42
CA ASN A 3 37.32 -22.25 -24.23
C ASN A 3 37.99 -21.01 -23.62
N ALA A 4 37.77 -19.84 -24.25
CA ALA A 4 38.31 -18.57 -23.78
C ALA A 4 37.77 -18.31 -22.37
N SER A 5 38.64 -18.54 -21.40
CA SER A 5 38.30 -18.34 -20.00
C SER A 5 37.89 -16.87 -19.80
N LYS A 6 36.67 -16.64 -19.28
CA LYS A 6 36.16 -15.28 -19.02
C LYS A 6 37.22 -14.41 -18.35
N PRO A 7 37.43 -13.14 -18.80
CA PRO A 7 38.46 -12.26 -18.27
C PRO A 7 38.38 -12.13 -16.75
N ARG A 8 39.52 -11.92 -16.09
CA ARG A 8 39.66 -11.95 -14.62
C ARG A 8 38.71 -10.97 -13.92
N SER A 9 38.48 -9.80 -14.51
CA SER A 9 37.48 -8.81 -14.07
C SER A 9 36.05 -9.38 -14.10
N GLN A 10 35.71 -10.14 -15.14
CA GLN A 10 34.39 -10.77 -15.30
C GLN A 10 34.11 -11.84 -14.22
N ARG A 11 35.15 -12.52 -13.75
CA ARG A 11 35.03 -13.49 -12.66
C ARG A 11 34.92 -12.82 -11.29
N LEU A 12 35.57 -11.67 -11.13
CA LEU A 12 35.57 -10.92 -9.88
C LEU A 12 34.18 -10.31 -9.61
N TRP A 13 33.60 -9.57 -10.56
CA TRP A 13 32.28 -8.95 -10.33
C TRP A 13 31.19 -9.98 -10.02
N TYR A 14 31.19 -11.12 -10.72
CA TYR A 14 30.16 -12.15 -10.52
C TYR A 14 30.24 -12.73 -9.11
N ARG A 15 31.47 -12.94 -8.60
CA ARG A 15 31.69 -13.37 -7.21
C ARG A 15 31.26 -12.30 -6.22
N THR A 16 31.54 -11.03 -6.50
CA THR A 16 31.12 -9.91 -5.66
C THR A 16 29.60 -9.83 -5.60
N LEU A 17 28.91 -9.84 -6.75
CA LEU A 17 27.44 -9.84 -6.81
C LEU A 17 26.85 -11.04 -6.07
N GLN A 18 27.43 -12.23 -6.27
CA GLN A 18 27.00 -13.43 -5.55
C GLN A 18 27.16 -13.30 -4.03
N ASN A 19 28.26 -12.70 -3.56
CA ASN A 19 28.47 -12.46 -2.14
C ASN A 19 27.49 -11.43 -1.59
N ILE A 20 27.25 -10.33 -2.31
CA ILE A 20 26.27 -9.31 -1.92
C ILE A 20 24.89 -9.95 -1.82
N HIS A 21 24.43 -10.64 -2.86
CA HIS A 21 23.13 -11.32 -2.88
C HIS A 21 23.00 -12.32 -1.72
N LEU A 22 24.03 -13.13 -1.48
CA LEU A 22 24.07 -14.09 -0.37
C LEU A 22 23.94 -13.40 0.99
N TRP A 23 24.78 -12.39 1.27
CA TRP A 23 24.82 -11.77 2.59
C TRP A 23 23.61 -10.89 2.85
N VAL A 24 23.14 -10.14 1.86
CA VAL A 24 21.87 -9.40 1.97
C VAL A 24 20.73 -10.37 2.23
N GLY A 25 20.63 -11.47 1.49
CA GLY A 25 19.60 -12.49 1.70
C GLY A 25 19.67 -13.18 3.06
N LEU A 26 20.87 -13.48 3.57
CA LEU A 26 21.05 -14.08 4.91
C LEU A 26 20.72 -13.10 6.04
N ILE A 27 21.17 -11.85 5.95
CA ILE A 27 20.92 -10.82 6.96
C ILE A 27 19.43 -10.50 7.04
N LEU A 28 18.77 -10.40 5.89
CA LEU A 28 17.36 -10.04 5.80
C LEU A 28 16.41 -11.26 5.82
N CYS A 29 16.94 -12.46 6.02
CA CYS A 29 16.17 -13.72 5.96
C CYS A 29 14.89 -13.68 6.81
N LEU A 30 15.03 -13.35 8.10
CA LEU A 30 13.91 -13.30 9.05
C LEU A 30 12.84 -12.24 8.69
N PRO A 31 13.17 -10.95 8.52
CA PRO A 31 12.16 -9.96 8.19
C PRO A 31 11.47 -10.23 6.86
N LEU A 32 12.18 -10.75 5.84
CA LEU A 32 11.56 -11.09 4.55
C LEU A 32 10.59 -12.28 4.67
N VAL A 33 10.92 -13.29 5.48
CA VAL A 33 10.01 -14.41 5.79
C VAL A 33 8.73 -13.88 6.44
N VAL A 34 8.86 -13.00 7.45
CA VAL A 34 7.71 -12.40 8.14
C VAL A 34 6.85 -11.60 7.17
N LEU A 35 7.45 -10.73 6.36
CA LEU A 35 6.71 -9.93 5.37
C LEU A 35 6.00 -10.81 4.33
N GLY A 36 6.64 -11.87 3.84
CA GLY A 36 6.03 -12.81 2.90
C GLY A 36 4.83 -13.56 3.49
N ILE A 37 4.99 -14.15 4.67
CA ILE A 37 3.91 -14.89 5.34
C ILE A 37 2.74 -13.97 5.65
N THR A 38 3.02 -12.82 6.26
CA THR A 38 1.97 -11.85 6.61
C THR A 38 1.27 -11.31 5.37
N GLY A 39 2.00 -11.00 4.29
CA GLY A 39 1.41 -10.56 3.02
C GLY A 39 0.49 -11.61 2.41
N SER A 40 0.90 -12.88 2.43
CA SER A 40 0.06 -13.99 1.94
C SER A 40 -1.23 -14.11 2.72
N ILE A 41 -1.17 -14.00 4.05
CA ILE A 41 -2.35 -14.04 4.93
C ILE A 41 -3.32 -12.90 4.60
N LEU A 42 -2.82 -11.69 4.30
CA LEU A 42 -3.67 -10.53 3.99
C LEU A 42 -4.37 -10.64 2.64
N VAL A 43 -3.78 -11.31 1.65
CA VAL A 43 -4.41 -11.49 0.34
C VAL A 43 -5.65 -12.37 0.42
N VAL A 44 -5.67 -13.34 1.33
CA VAL A 44 -6.79 -14.29 1.51
C VAL A 44 -7.60 -13.98 2.77
N ASP A 45 -7.59 -12.72 3.23
CA ASP A 45 -8.24 -12.37 4.50
C ASP A 45 -9.75 -12.66 4.49
N GLU A 46 -10.41 -12.45 3.36
CA GLU A 46 -11.83 -12.73 3.14
C GLU A 46 -12.15 -14.23 3.23
N GLU A 47 -11.32 -15.07 2.61
CA GLU A 47 -11.42 -16.53 2.72
C GLU A 47 -11.15 -17.00 4.15
N LEU A 48 -10.12 -16.45 4.80
CA LEU A 48 -9.82 -16.79 6.20
C LEU A 48 -10.97 -16.43 7.11
N ARG A 49 -11.53 -15.22 6.96
CA ARG A 49 -12.70 -14.75 7.71
C ARG A 49 -13.94 -15.60 7.47
N SER A 50 -14.19 -16.00 6.23
CA SER A 50 -15.33 -16.88 5.92
C SER A 50 -15.16 -18.28 6.51
N LEU A 51 -13.93 -18.79 6.61
CA LEU A 51 -13.62 -20.09 7.21
C LEU A 51 -13.59 -20.07 8.74
N THR A 52 -13.09 -19.01 9.38
CA THR A 52 -13.00 -18.93 10.85
C THR A 52 -14.30 -18.48 11.50
N GLY A 53 -15.28 -18.01 10.71
CA GLY A 53 -16.49 -17.38 11.24
C GLY A 53 -16.27 -15.95 11.73
N ASP A 54 -15.04 -15.42 11.66
CA ASP A 54 -14.68 -14.03 12.02
C ASP A 54 -14.89 -13.03 10.87
N ALA A 55 -15.62 -13.42 9.82
CA ALA A 55 -16.20 -12.44 8.89
C ALA A 55 -16.88 -11.36 9.75
N PRO A 56 -16.64 -10.05 9.50
CA PRO A 56 -17.32 -9.00 10.23
C PRO A 56 -18.79 -9.36 10.19
N ALA A 57 -19.29 -9.63 11.38
CA ALA A 57 -20.32 -10.61 11.53
C ALA A 57 -21.51 -10.27 10.63
N ARG A 58 -22.12 -11.32 10.06
CA ARG A 58 -23.54 -11.27 9.75
C ARG A 58 -24.37 -10.90 11.00
N GLU A 59 -23.75 -10.90 12.19
CA GLU A 59 -24.28 -10.37 13.44
C GLU A 59 -24.26 -8.84 13.45
N VAL A 60 -25.15 -8.28 12.65
CA VAL A 60 -25.97 -7.23 13.23
C VAL A 60 -26.89 -7.93 14.22
N SER A 61 -26.95 -7.41 15.44
CA SER A 61 -28.05 -7.70 16.34
C SER A 61 -29.31 -7.06 15.72
N GLY A 62 -29.94 -7.79 14.80
CA GLY A 62 -31.07 -7.33 13.97
C GLY A 62 -30.88 -7.74 12.51
N ALA A 63 -31.97 -8.14 11.85
CA ALA A 63 -31.96 -8.31 10.40
C ALA A 63 -31.45 -7.01 9.72
N PRO A 64 -30.74 -7.09 8.59
CA PRO A 64 -30.49 -5.90 7.78
C PRO A 64 -31.83 -5.20 7.59
N ALA A 65 -31.92 -3.91 7.92
CA ALA A 65 -33.17 -3.21 7.69
C ALA A 65 -33.46 -3.23 6.18
N ASP A 66 -34.59 -3.81 5.80
CA ASP A 66 -35.06 -3.79 4.41
C ASP A 66 -35.50 -2.35 4.08
N GLY A 67 -34.81 -1.71 3.14
CA GLY A 67 -35.15 -0.34 2.75
C GLY A 67 -34.07 0.35 1.93
N PRO A 68 -34.39 1.52 1.34
CA PRO A 68 -33.38 2.34 0.68
C PRO A 68 -32.36 2.84 1.68
N MET A 69 -31.11 2.97 1.23
CA MET A 69 -30.04 3.59 2.00
C MET A 69 -30.45 5.01 2.40
N GLN A 70 -30.18 5.36 3.66
CA GLN A 70 -30.40 6.72 4.17
C GLN A 70 -29.45 7.72 3.50
N PRO A 71 -29.80 9.02 3.48
CA PRO A 71 -28.91 10.05 2.97
C PRO A 71 -27.53 10.01 3.65
N VAL A 72 -26.48 10.37 2.92
CA VAL A 72 -25.10 10.37 3.44
C VAL A 72 -24.98 11.31 4.64
N SER A 73 -25.69 12.43 4.63
CA SER A 73 -25.77 13.34 5.78
C SER A 73 -26.25 12.65 7.05
N ALA A 74 -27.26 11.78 6.96
CA ALA A 74 -27.82 11.06 8.09
C ALA A 74 -26.85 10.01 8.64
N ILE A 75 -26.16 9.27 7.75
CA ILE A 75 -25.11 8.31 8.15
C ILE A 75 -23.96 9.03 8.86
N LEU A 76 -23.50 10.16 8.33
CA LEU A 76 -22.44 10.96 8.95
C LEU A 76 -22.91 11.59 10.28
N ALA A 77 -24.17 11.99 10.39
CA ALA A 77 -24.76 12.50 11.63
C ALA A 77 -24.81 11.42 12.71
N ALA A 78 -25.26 10.21 12.37
CA ALA A 78 -25.24 9.06 13.28
C ALA A 78 -23.81 8.74 13.74
N ALA A 79 -22.84 8.77 12.82
CA ALA A 79 -21.44 8.58 13.14
C ALA A 79 -20.90 9.65 14.09
N ARG A 80 -21.27 10.92 13.86
CA ARG A 80 -20.85 12.04 14.71
C ARG A 80 -21.46 11.91 16.11
N ALA A 81 -22.71 11.48 16.23
CA ALA A 81 -23.36 11.26 17.52
C ALA A 81 -22.71 10.14 18.33
N ALA A 82 -22.20 9.11 17.65
CA ALA A 82 -21.50 7.98 18.27
C ALA A 82 -19.98 8.18 18.41
N ALA A 83 -19.42 9.27 17.87
CA ALA A 83 -17.99 9.52 17.87
C ALA A 83 -17.50 9.92 19.29
N PRO A 84 -16.34 9.41 19.75
CA PRO A 84 -15.72 9.87 20.98
C PRO A 84 -15.44 11.38 20.95
N ALA A 85 -15.48 12.02 22.13
CA ALA A 85 -15.20 13.44 22.27
C ALA A 85 -13.86 13.82 21.65
N GLY A 86 -13.83 14.93 20.90
CA GLY A 86 -12.64 15.39 20.18
C GLY A 86 -12.36 14.63 18.88
N THR A 87 -13.30 13.83 18.37
CA THR A 87 -13.22 13.22 17.04
C THR A 87 -14.43 13.60 16.17
N GLN A 88 -14.25 13.53 14.85
CA GLN A 88 -15.30 13.80 13.88
C GLN A 88 -15.21 12.87 12.65
N PRO A 89 -16.32 12.59 11.95
CA PRO A 89 -16.29 11.83 10.70
C PRO A 89 -15.42 12.51 9.65
N GLY A 90 -14.42 11.80 9.12
CA GLY A 90 -13.53 12.32 8.08
C GLY A 90 -13.65 11.61 6.74
N PHE A 91 -13.97 10.31 6.75
CA PHE A 91 -14.08 9.52 5.52
C PHE A 91 -15.11 8.41 5.70
N LEU A 92 -16.12 8.40 4.84
CA LEU A 92 -17.14 7.36 4.74
C LEU A 92 -16.79 6.42 3.58
N VAL A 93 -16.85 5.12 3.84
CA VAL A 93 -16.78 4.05 2.83
C VAL A 93 -18.09 3.29 2.88
N LEU A 94 -18.77 3.21 1.74
CA LEU A 94 -19.99 2.44 1.59
C LEU A 94 -19.64 0.99 1.22
N PRO A 95 -20.45 0.03 1.69
CA PRO A 95 -20.24 -1.37 1.38
C PRO A 95 -20.39 -1.65 -0.12
N GLU A 96 -19.74 -2.71 -0.59
CA GLU A 96 -19.96 -3.19 -1.95
C GLU A 96 -21.24 -4.00 -2.11
N GLU A 97 -21.57 -4.79 -1.09
CA GLU A 97 -22.74 -5.65 -1.03
C GLU A 97 -23.86 -5.01 -0.18
N PRO A 98 -25.13 -5.11 -0.62
CA PRO A 98 -26.27 -4.73 0.20
C PRO A 98 -26.27 -5.47 1.55
N GLY A 99 -26.67 -4.78 2.62
CA GLY A 99 -26.78 -5.36 3.97
C GLY A 99 -25.47 -5.41 4.77
N ARG A 100 -24.34 -4.99 4.21
CA ARG A 100 -23.09 -4.77 4.96
C ARG A 100 -23.09 -3.37 5.60
N PRO A 101 -22.46 -3.17 6.77
CA PRO A 101 -22.38 -1.85 7.37
C PRO A 101 -21.43 -0.94 6.60
N ALA A 102 -21.79 0.33 6.50
CA ALA A 102 -20.90 1.39 6.07
C ALA A 102 -19.83 1.65 7.13
N THR A 103 -18.63 2.00 6.67
CA THR A 103 -17.48 2.26 7.54
C THR A 103 -17.17 3.75 7.57
N VAL A 104 -17.18 4.35 8.75
CA VAL A 104 -16.84 5.76 8.96
C VAL A 104 -15.54 5.88 9.73
N ARG A 105 -14.51 6.45 9.10
CA ARG A 105 -13.24 6.77 9.75
C ARG A 105 -13.35 8.10 10.48
N LEU A 106 -13.01 8.07 11.76
CA LEU A 106 -12.97 9.24 12.63
C LEU A 106 -11.58 9.88 12.59
N VAL A 107 -11.54 11.19 12.50
CA VAL A 107 -10.33 12.01 12.59
C VAL A 107 -10.40 12.89 13.83
N ALA A 108 -9.26 13.35 14.34
CA ALA A 108 -9.27 14.32 15.43
C ALA A 108 -10.05 15.56 15.00
N ALA A 109 -11.04 15.96 15.80
CA ALA A 109 -11.72 17.23 15.63
C ALA A 109 -10.68 18.31 15.89
N ARG A 110 -10.39 19.11 14.88
CA ARG A 110 -9.51 20.26 15.05
C ARG A 110 -10.31 21.27 15.86
N ASN A 111 -9.94 21.50 17.12
CA ASN A 111 -10.54 22.55 17.93
C ASN A 111 -10.42 23.85 17.15
N GLY A 112 -11.54 24.34 16.63
CA GLY A 112 -11.63 25.63 15.99
C GLY A 112 -11.09 26.68 16.93
N GLU A 113 -10.30 27.57 16.36
CA GLU A 113 -9.93 28.85 16.92
C GLU A 113 -11.10 29.40 17.74
N ARG A 114 -10.92 29.45 19.07
CA ARG A 114 -11.79 30.27 19.92
C ARG A 114 -11.75 31.66 19.30
N GLY A 115 -12.92 32.18 18.95
CA GLY A 115 -13.10 33.59 18.64
C GLY A 115 -12.34 34.43 19.66
N GLY A 116 -11.25 35.03 19.20
CA GLY A 116 -10.49 36.02 19.92
C GLY A 116 -11.11 37.38 19.63
N ASP A 117 -12.32 37.59 20.13
CA ASP A 117 -12.83 38.94 20.34
C ASP A 117 -12.01 39.55 21.49
N ARG A 118 -10.97 40.30 21.13
CA ARG A 118 -10.34 41.31 21.97
C ARG A 118 -9.94 42.48 21.09
N GLY A 119 -10.84 43.45 21.00
CA GLY A 119 -10.46 44.84 20.75
C GLY A 119 -9.43 45.31 21.78
N GLY A 120 -8.54 46.19 21.35
CA GLY A 120 -7.53 46.81 22.20
C GLY A 120 -6.44 47.50 21.37
N GLU A 121 -6.57 48.81 21.25
CA GLU A 121 -5.72 49.75 20.52
C GLU A 121 -4.23 49.76 20.90
N ARG A 122 -3.41 50.16 19.91
CA ARG A 122 -2.16 50.98 19.93
C ARG A 122 -1.31 50.51 18.74
N GLY A 123 -1.05 51.29 17.69
CA GLY A 123 -0.51 52.66 17.67
C GLY A 123 1.01 52.58 17.54
N GLY A 124 1.56 52.77 16.33
CA GLY A 124 3.02 52.83 16.13
C GLY A 124 3.51 52.55 14.69
N GLU A 125 3.54 53.61 13.89
CA GLU A 125 4.47 53.98 12.80
C GLU A 125 5.12 52.93 11.87
N ARG A 126 4.97 53.19 10.55
CA ARG A 126 5.86 52.73 9.48
C ARG A 126 7.18 53.51 9.50
N PRO A 127 8.23 52.98 8.85
CA PRO A 127 8.67 53.66 7.62
C PRO A 127 8.90 52.71 6.42
N GLN A 128 8.71 53.28 5.24
CA GLN A 128 8.96 52.70 3.92
C GLN A 128 10.46 52.49 3.65
N GLY A 129 10.79 51.42 2.91
CA GLY A 129 12.11 51.21 2.30
C GLY A 129 12.07 50.13 1.20
N THR A 130 12.07 50.60 -0.06
CA THR A 130 12.53 50.02 -1.35
C THR A 130 12.43 48.51 -1.72
N PRO A 131 12.15 48.18 -3.01
CA PRO A 131 11.86 46.83 -3.47
C PRO A 131 13.14 46.03 -3.74
N GLN A 132 13.29 44.85 -3.12
CA GLN A 132 14.42 43.96 -3.38
C GLN A 132 13.96 42.51 -3.60
N ALA A 133 14.28 42.05 -4.81
CA ALA A 133 14.41 40.70 -5.35
C ALA A 133 13.85 39.51 -4.52
N ALA A 134 12.99 38.73 -5.19
CA ALA A 134 12.52 37.42 -4.74
C ALA A 134 13.69 36.46 -4.44
N PRO A 135 13.77 35.89 -3.22
CA PRO A 135 14.59 34.71 -3.00
C PRO A 135 13.82 33.47 -3.46
N GLN A 136 14.28 32.88 -4.56
CA GLN A 136 14.00 31.48 -4.87
C GLN A 136 14.53 30.62 -3.72
N GLY A 137 13.62 29.95 -3.01
CA GLY A 137 13.98 29.10 -1.87
C GLY A 137 13.04 29.25 -0.68
N ALA A 138 11.72 29.21 -0.90
CA ALA A 138 10.81 28.92 0.19
C ALA A 138 10.92 27.42 0.52
N PRO A 139 11.08 27.03 1.79
CA PRO A 139 10.88 25.64 2.19
C PRO A 139 9.45 25.29 1.76
N GLN A 140 9.30 24.28 0.89
CA GLN A 140 8.00 23.67 0.64
C GLN A 140 7.40 23.38 2.01
N ALA A 141 6.27 24.04 2.30
CA ALA A 141 5.57 23.87 3.56
C ALA A 141 5.41 22.38 3.81
N ALA A 142 6.06 21.88 4.86
CA ALA A 142 5.91 20.49 5.27
C ALA A 142 4.41 20.20 5.34
N PRO A 143 3.90 19.14 4.69
CA PRO A 143 2.50 18.80 4.80
C PRO A 143 2.19 18.64 6.28
N ALA A 144 1.26 19.46 6.77
CA ALA A 144 0.82 19.45 8.16
C ALA A 144 0.50 18.01 8.58
N PRO A 145 0.81 17.61 9.84
CA PRO A 145 0.55 16.26 10.30
C PRO A 145 -0.94 15.99 10.13
N GLN A 146 -1.27 15.18 9.11
CA GLN A 146 -2.61 14.65 8.94
C GLN A 146 -2.84 13.75 10.15
N GLY A 147 -3.58 14.26 11.14
CA GLY A 147 -3.96 13.49 12.32
C GLY A 147 -4.51 12.15 11.84
N GLY A 148 -3.80 11.07 12.18
CA GLY A 148 -4.18 9.73 11.76
C GLY A 148 -5.62 9.41 12.22
N PRO A 149 -6.28 8.43 11.59
CA PRO A 149 -7.59 8.00 12.04
C PRO A 149 -7.54 7.65 13.53
N VAL A 150 -8.39 8.29 14.32
CA VAL A 150 -8.45 8.12 15.79
C VAL A 150 -9.38 6.95 16.14
N GLY A 151 -10.24 6.54 15.20
CA GLY A 151 -11.15 5.41 15.34
C GLY A 151 -11.89 5.12 14.03
N MET A 152 -12.70 4.07 14.04
CA MET A 152 -13.53 3.65 12.92
C MET A 152 -14.86 3.11 13.47
N LEU A 153 -15.97 3.61 12.95
CA LEU A 153 -17.32 3.18 13.28
C LEU A 153 -17.91 2.37 12.13
N SER A 154 -18.62 1.31 12.45
CA SER A 154 -19.45 0.55 11.52
C SER A 154 -20.91 0.94 11.77
N ILE A 155 -21.60 1.36 10.72
CA ILE A 155 -22.96 1.88 10.78
C ILE A 155 -23.79 1.19 9.71
N ASP A 156 -24.94 0.64 10.08
CA ASP A 156 -25.91 0.16 9.11
C ASP A 156 -26.46 1.34 8.28
N PRO A 157 -26.25 1.35 6.95
CA PRO A 157 -26.66 2.47 6.10
C PRO A 157 -28.18 2.64 5.95
N VAL A 158 -29.00 1.66 6.36
CA VAL A 158 -30.47 1.74 6.29
C VAL A 158 -31.07 2.13 7.64
N SER A 159 -30.69 1.44 8.72
CA SER A 159 -31.23 1.71 10.06
C SER A 159 -30.50 2.81 10.83
N LEU A 160 -29.30 3.22 10.38
CA LEU A 160 -28.37 4.09 11.09
C LEU A 160 -27.85 3.53 12.42
N ALA A 161 -28.12 2.25 12.71
CA ALA A 161 -27.62 1.60 13.91
C ALA A 161 -26.09 1.50 13.86
N VAL A 162 -25.44 1.85 14.98
CA VAL A 162 -24.00 1.62 15.14
C VAL A 162 -23.80 0.14 15.41
N THR A 163 -23.31 -0.58 14.40
CA THR A 163 -23.12 -2.03 14.43
C THR A 163 -21.74 -2.42 14.98
N GLY A 164 -20.84 -1.45 15.16
CA GLY A 164 -19.56 -1.64 15.85
C GLY A 164 -18.69 -0.38 15.87
N GLY A 165 -17.58 -0.41 16.62
CA GLY A 165 -16.48 0.55 16.40
C GLY A 165 -16.11 1.55 17.51
N ALA A 166 -16.44 1.33 18.79
CA ALA A 166 -15.81 2.14 19.84
C ALA A 166 -14.36 1.73 20.15
N ASN A 167 -13.92 0.54 19.71
CA ASN A 167 -12.59 0.02 20.01
C ASN A 167 -11.90 -0.52 18.72
N PRO A 168 -10.84 0.13 18.21
CA PRO A 168 -10.10 -0.33 17.01
C PRO A 168 -9.44 -1.70 17.17
N ALA A 169 -9.44 -2.28 18.38
CA ALA A 169 -9.02 -3.65 18.64
C ALA A 169 -10.08 -4.71 18.26
N GLN A 170 -11.36 -4.33 18.12
CA GLN A 170 -12.48 -5.26 17.93
C GLN A 170 -13.10 -5.19 16.52
N ALA A 171 -12.99 -4.06 15.81
CA ALA A 171 -13.57 -3.88 14.46
C ALA A 171 -12.84 -4.65 13.33
N SER A 172 -11.69 -5.24 13.63
CA SER A 172 -11.00 -6.20 12.79
C SER A 172 -10.43 -7.21 13.76
N GLY A 173 -10.87 -8.48 13.71
CA GLY A 173 -10.41 -9.51 14.66
C GLY A 173 -8.92 -9.33 14.94
N GLY A 174 -8.56 -9.06 16.20
CA GLY A 174 -7.30 -8.38 16.56
C GLY A 174 -6.04 -9.00 15.94
N PHE A 175 -6.10 -10.29 15.60
CA PHE A 175 -5.11 -11.00 14.78
C PHE A 175 -4.86 -10.35 13.41
N LEU A 176 -5.87 -10.18 12.55
CA LEU A 176 -5.68 -9.63 11.20
C LEU A 176 -5.16 -8.19 11.22
N ARG A 177 -5.63 -7.39 12.19
CA ARG A 177 -5.06 -6.06 12.42
C ARG A 177 -3.59 -6.12 12.78
N THR A 178 -3.21 -7.07 13.65
CA THR A 178 -1.81 -7.29 14.03
C THR A 178 -0.98 -7.73 12.82
N VAL A 179 -1.50 -8.64 11.99
CA VAL A 179 -0.86 -9.07 10.73
C VAL A 179 -0.68 -7.89 9.78
N HIS A 180 -1.70 -7.06 9.58
CA HIS A 180 -1.62 -5.87 8.73
C HIS A 180 -0.60 -4.86 9.24
N MET A 181 -0.52 -4.65 10.56
CA MET A 181 0.50 -3.79 11.17
C MET A 181 1.90 -4.41 11.00
N LEU A 182 2.05 -5.71 11.27
CA LEU A 182 3.32 -6.41 11.10
C LEU A 182 3.82 -6.32 9.63
N HIS A 183 2.93 -6.48 8.66
CA HIS A 183 3.26 -6.37 7.24
C HIS A 183 3.59 -4.94 6.81
N GLY A 184 2.77 -3.96 7.22
CA GLY A 184 2.86 -2.58 6.73
C GLY A 184 3.83 -1.69 7.50
N ASN A 185 4.14 -2.01 8.77
CA ASN A 185 5.03 -1.22 9.61
C ASN A 185 5.85 -2.01 10.63
N LEU A 186 5.86 -3.35 10.58
CA LEU A 186 6.57 -4.20 11.55
C LEU A 186 6.16 -3.93 13.01
N LEU A 187 4.91 -3.52 13.24
CA LEU A 187 4.37 -3.09 14.54
C LEU A 187 4.98 -1.78 15.09
N ILE A 188 5.84 -1.12 14.32
CA ILE A 188 6.40 0.19 14.65
C ILE A 188 5.37 1.26 14.26
N ARG A 189 4.85 1.99 15.26
CA ARG A 189 3.65 2.84 15.09
C ARG A 189 3.92 4.14 14.36
N ASP A 190 5.13 4.65 14.42
CA ASP A 190 5.51 5.90 13.77
C ASP A 190 5.86 5.68 12.28
N ARG A 191 6.26 6.76 11.61
CA ARG A 191 6.56 6.75 10.19
C ARG A 191 7.73 5.83 9.83
N SER A 192 8.69 5.65 10.73
CA SER A 192 9.89 4.84 10.48
C SER A 192 9.57 3.37 10.18
N GLY A 193 8.52 2.81 10.78
CA GLY A 193 8.08 1.43 10.53
C GLY A 193 7.75 1.19 9.06
N ARG A 194 6.96 2.08 8.47
CA ARG A 194 6.59 2.00 7.05
C ARG A 194 7.79 2.22 6.13
N GLU A 195 8.70 3.12 6.50
CA GLU A 195 9.92 3.39 5.72
C GLU A 195 10.87 2.18 5.74
N LEU A 196 11.01 1.51 6.89
CA LEU A 196 11.78 0.28 7.01
C LEU A 196 11.22 -0.83 6.12
N VAL A 197 9.90 -1.06 6.15
CA VAL A 197 9.23 -2.01 5.25
C VAL A 197 9.47 -1.64 3.78
N GLY A 198 9.41 -0.36 3.44
CA GLY A 198 9.73 0.13 2.10
C GLY A 198 11.16 -0.22 1.67
N TRP A 199 12.15 -0.02 2.54
CA TRP A 199 13.55 -0.39 2.24
C TRP A 199 13.76 -1.91 2.16
N LEU A 200 13.03 -2.70 2.96
CA LEU A 200 13.02 -4.16 2.81
C LEU A 200 12.45 -4.58 1.45
N GLY A 201 11.37 -3.93 0.99
CA GLY A 201 10.83 -4.12 -0.37
C GLY A 201 11.84 -3.73 -1.46
N ALA A 202 12.59 -2.64 -1.27
CA ALA A 202 13.64 -2.24 -2.21
C ALA A 202 14.79 -3.26 -2.25
N ALA A 203 15.18 -3.81 -1.09
CA ALA A 203 16.15 -4.89 -1.02
C ALA A 203 15.64 -6.16 -1.73
N MET A 204 14.34 -6.49 -1.61
CA MET A 204 13.72 -7.59 -2.35
C MET A 204 13.78 -7.39 -3.86
N LEU A 205 13.52 -6.18 -4.36
CA LEU A 205 13.67 -5.87 -5.80
C LEU A 205 15.10 -6.10 -6.27
N VAL A 206 16.09 -5.60 -5.52
CA VAL A 206 17.51 -5.80 -5.85
C VAL A 206 17.89 -7.28 -5.79
N LEU A 207 17.39 -8.03 -4.82
CA LEU A 207 17.58 -9.49 -4.73
C LEU A 207 16.95 -10.22 -5.92
N GLY A 208 15.75 -9.83 -6.36
CA GLY A 208 15.08 -10.41 -7.53
C GLY A 208 15.88 -10.19 -8.82
N VAL A 209 16.31 -8.95 -9.07
CA VAL A 209 17.11 -8.60 -10.26
C VAL A 209 18.49 -9.26 -10.22
N SER A 210 19.19 -9.19 -9.09
CA SER A 210 20.50 -9.85 -8.95
C SER A 210 20.39 -11.37 -9.01
N GLY A 211 19.31 -11.95 -8.50
CA GLY A 211 18.99 -13.38 -8.60
C GLY A 211 18.84 -13.82 -10.05
N LEU A 212 18.10 -13.05 -10.87
CA LEU A 212 17.99 -13.30 -12.31
C LEU A 212 19.37 -13.31 -12.98
N VAL A 213 20.20 -12.29 -12.72
CA VAL A 213 21.55 -12.17 -13.29
C VAL A 213 22.45 -13.35 -12.89
N LEU A 214 22.36 -13.80 -11.63
CA LEU A 214 23.16 -14.92 -11.10
C LEU A 214 22.63 -16.30 -11.52
N TRP A 215 21.34 -16.41 -11.84
CA TRP A 215 20.74 -17.66 -12.29
C TRP A 215 20.81 -17.86 -13.79
N TRP A 216 20.88 -16.76 -14.57
CA TRP A 216 20.78 -16.81 -16.02
C TRP A 216 21.72 -17.85 -16.66
N PRO A 217 21.20 -18.75 -17.51
CA PRO A 217 21.96 -19.87 -18.03
C PRO A 217 23.03 -19.41 -19.01
N ARG A 218 24.04 -20.26 -19.22
CA ARG A 218 25.00 -20.07 -20.32
C ARG A 218 24.28 -20.21 -21.68
N PRO A 219 24.75 -19.53 -22.74
CA PRO A 219 24.24 -19.73 -24.09
C PRO A 219 24.13 -21.22 -24.45
N GLY A 220 23.02 -21.61 -25.06
CA GLY A 220 22.73 -23.00 -25.43
C GLY A 220 22.13 -23.90 -24.33
N ARG A 221 21.94 -23.40 -23.09
CA ARG A 221 21.36 -24.19 -21.97
C ARG A 221 20.11 -23.57 -21.35
N TRP A 222 19.34 -22.80 -22.12
CA TRP A 222 18.21 -22.02 -21.62
C TRP A 222 17.15 -22.87 -20.92
N LYS A 223 16.81 -24.05 -21.48
CA LYS A 223 15.83 -24.99 -20.89
C LYS A 223 16.15 -25.34 -19.44
N ALA A 224 17.44 -25.48 -19.10
CA ALA A 224 17.86 -25.86 -17.75
C ALA A 224 17.55 -24.79 -16.69
N ALA A 225 17.30 -23.54 -17.07
CA ALA A 225 16.94 -22.47 -16.15
C ALA A 225 15.46 -22.53 -15.71
N PHE A 226 14.63 -23.25 -16.46
CA PHE A 226 13.18 -23.37 -16.23
C PHE A 226 12.77 -24.74 -15.67
N THR A 227 13.73 -25.59 -15.30
CA THR A 227 13.45 -26.97 -14.89
C THR A 227 14.05 -27.30 -13.53
N VAL A 228 13.28 -27.95 -12.67
CA VAL A 228 13.81 -28.65 -11.49
C VAL A 228 14.14 -30.09 -11.88
N LYS A 229 15.40 -30.52 -11.71
CA LYS A 229 15.81 -31.85 -12.13
C LYS A 229 15.17 -32.94 -11.26
N ALA A 230 14.49 -33.91 -11.89
CA ALA A 230 13.94 -35.07 -11.21
C ALA A 230 15.03 -35.85 -10.45
N GLY A 231 14.74 -36.23 -9.20
CA GLY A 231 15.68 -36.92 -8.31
C GLY A 231 16.83 -36.06 -7.75
N ALA A 232 16.84 -34.75 -7.99
CA ALA A 232 17.83 -33.87 -7.38
C ALA A 232 17.70 -33.87 -5.84
N ARG A 233 18.84 -33.90 -5.14
CA ARG A 233 18.92 -33.86 -3.68
C ARG A 233 19.99 -32.86 -3.21
N GLY A 234 19.91 -32.46 -1.94
CA GLY A 234 20.90 -31.61 -1.29
C GLY A 234 21.07 -30.25 -1.96
N ILE A 235 22.32 -29.84 -2.23
CA ILE A 235 22.64 -28.52 -2.82
C ILE A 235 21.99 -28.34 -4.19
N ARG A 236 21.87 -29.43 -4.98
CA ARG A 236 21.32 -29.33 -6.34
C ARG A 236 19.84 -28.99 -6.33
N LEU A 237 19.06 -29.68 -5.49
CA LEU A 237 17.63 -29.42 -5.33
C LEU A 237 17.37 -27.99 -4.90
N ASN A 238 18.04 -27.54 -3.83
CA ASN A 238 17.86 -26.18 -3.33
C ASN A 238 18.26 -25.11 -4.35
N ARG A 239 19.32 -25.36 -5.14
CA ARG A 239 19.72 -24.47 -6.23
C ARG A 239 18.67 -24.41 -7.34
N ASP A 240 18.13 -25.56 -7.75
CA ASP A 240 17.14 -25.63 -8.81
C ASP A 240 15.81 -25.01 -8.34
N LEU A 241 15.39 -25.23 -7.08
CA LEU A 241 14.22 -24.57 -6.49
C LEU A 241 14.40 -23.05 -6.40
N HIS A 242 15.52 -22.58 -5.85
CA HIS A 242 15.79 -21.14 -5.70
C HIS A 242 15.86 -20.41 -7.05
N GLY A 243 16.38 -21.07 -8.08
CA GLY A 243 16.54 -20.52 -9.42
C GLY A 243 15.30 -20.63 -10.30
N ALA A 244 14.79 -21.85 -10.52
CA ALA A 244 13.69 -22.10 -11.45
C ALA A 244 12.38 -21.48 -10.94
N VAL A 245 12.06 -21.64 -9.65
CA VAL A 245 10.87 -20.99 -9.06
C VAL A 245 11.03 -19.48 -9.10
N GLY A 246 12.26 -18.97 -8.87
CA GLY A 246 12.61 -17.57 -9.03
C GLY A 246 12.25 -17.03 -10.42
N ILE A 247 12.60 -17.75 -11.49
CA ILE A 247 12.22 -17.36 -12.86
C ILE A 247 10.71 -17.41 -13.08
N TRP A 248 10.05 -18.50 -12.69
CA TRP A 248 8.61 -18.67 -12.93
C TRP A 248 7.77 -17.57 -12.29
N SER A 249 8.22 -17.08 -11.15
CA SER A 249 7.50 -16.08 -10.35
C SER A 249 8.03 -14.66 -10.50
N LEU A 250 9.13 -14.45 -11.23
CA LEU A 250 9.87 -13.19 -11.23
C LEU A 250 8.99 -11.99 -11.57
N LEU A 251 8.15 -12.10 -12.60
CA LEU A 251 7.33 -10.97 -13.05
C LEU A 251 6.35 -10.52 -11.96
N VAL A 252 5.59 -11.46 -11.39
CA VAL A 252 4.65 -11.17 -10.30
C VAL A 252 5.39 -10.64 -9.08
N PHE A 253 6.50 -11.29 -8.70
CA PHE A 253 7.33 -10.87 -7.58
C PHE A 253 7.84 -9.43 -7.73
N LEU A 254 8.31 -9.04 -8.92
CA LEU A 254 8.77 -7.68 -9.18
C LEU A 254 7.63 -6.66 -9.16
N ILE A 255 6.46 -6.99 -9.72
CA ILE A 255 5.28 -6.12 -9.70
C ILE A 255 4.84 -5.87 -8.24
N VAL A 256 4.68 -6.93 -7.45
CA VAL A 256 4.22 -6.84 -6.05
C VAL A 256 5.26 -6.16 -5.15
N SER A 257 6.55 -6.43 -5.37
CA SER A 257 7.62 -5.77 -4.62
C SER A 257 7.71 -4.29 -4.97
N PHE A 258 7.60 -3.92 -6.24
CA PHE A 258 7.61 -2.52 -6.68
C PHE A 258 6.42 -1.76 -6.13
N SER A 259 5.22 -2.34 -6.21
CA SER A 259 4.03 -1.72 -5.66
C SER A 259 4.11 -1.57 -4.14
N GLY A 260 4.71 -2.52 -3.42
CA GLY A 260 4.98 -2.40 -1.98
C GLY A 260 5.93 -1.22 -1.66
N VAL A 261 7.03 -1.07 -2.40
CA VAL A 261 7.95 0.07 -2.27
C VAL A 261 7.23 1.38 -2.59
N TYR A 262 6.41 1.39 -3.63
CA TYR A 262 5.61 2.54 -4.01
C TYR A 262 4.65 2.95 -2.89
N LEU A 263 3.96 2.00 -2.25
CA LEU A 263 3.05 2.28 -1.14
C LEU A 263 3.77 2.83 0.10
N ALA A 264 5.02 2.43 0.33
CA ALA A 264 5.85 2.97 1.40
C ALA A 264 6.33 4.41 1.10
N PHE A 265 6.69 4.69 -0.16
CA PHE A 265 7.26 5.95 -0.61
C PHE A 265 6.48 6.60 -1.78
N PRO A 266 5.20 6.93 -1.61
CA PRO A 266 4.32 7.29 -2.73
C PRO A 266 4.74 8.59 -3.44
N GLN A 267 5.31 9.57 -2.73
CA GLN A 267 5.76 10.81 -3.34
C GLN A 267 7.01 10.61 -4.19
N THR A 268 8.03 9.94 -3.64
CA THR A 268 9.31 9.71 -4.32
C THR A 268 9.12 8.83 -5.55
N LEU A 269 8.39 7.73 -5.41
CA LEU A 269 8.15 6.80 -6.52
C LEU A 269 7.14 7.38 -7.52
N GLY A 270 6.15 8.15 -7.04
CA GLY A 270 5.25 8.91 -7.90
C GLY A 270 6.00 9.90 -8.80
N ALA A 271 6.87 10.73 -8.22
CA ALA A 271 7.71 11.66 -8.97
C ALA A 271 8.66 10.95 -9.95
N GLY A 272 9.22 9.81 -9.55
CA GLY A 272 10.07 8.98 -10.41
C GLY A 272 9.31 8.36 -11.59
N VAL A 273 8.04 7.97 -11.40
CA VAL A 273 7.18 7.53 -12.52
C VAL A 273 6.84 8.72 -13.41
N SER A 274 6.41 9.85 -12.82
CA SER A 274 6.01 11.05 -13.55
C SER A 274 7.13 11.69 -14.38
N SER A 275 8.40 11.45 -14.03
CA SER A 275 9.55 11.95 -14.82
C SER A 275 9.76 11.20 -16.13
N VAL A 276 9.22 9.99 -16.26
CA VAL A 276 9.31 9.14 -17.47
C VAL A 276 7.96 9.06 -18.19
N LEU A 277 6.88 8.92 -17.42
CA LEU A 277 5.51 8.81 -17.90
C LEU A 277 4.69 9.95 -17.28
N PRO A 278 4.45 11.07 -17.99
CA PRO A 278 3.75 12.22 -17.46
C PRO A 278 2.41 11.83 -16.79
N ALA A 279 2.24 12.24 -15.53
CA ALA A 279 1.07 11.95 -14.73
C ALA A 279 0.79 13.07 -13.73
N ARG A 280 -0.50 13.38 -13.50
CA ARG A 280 -0.91 14.28 -12.42
C ARG A 280 -0.67 13.63 -11.06
N ASP A 281 -0.56 14.46 -10.03
CA ASP A 281 -0.60 13.95 -8.66
C ASP A 281 -2.05 13.58 -8.27
N LEU A 282 -2.38 12.30 -8.45
CA LEU A 282 -3.70 11.77 -8.10
C LEU A 282 -4.03 11.88 -6.59
N ARG A 283 -3.03 12.16 -5.74
CA ARG A 283 -3.22 12.37 -4.29
C ARG A 283 -3.42 13.83 -3.91
N ALA A 284 -3.09 14.78 -4.78
CA ALA A 284 -3.24 16.19 -4.50
C ALA A 284 -4.71 16.52 -4.22
N ALA A 285 -4.93 17.28 -3.13
CA ALA A 285 -6.25 17.82 -2.83
C ALA A 285 -6.61 18.90 -3.85
N VAL A 286 -7.89 19.00 -4.18
CA VAL A 286 -8.42 20.10 -4.99
C VAL A 286 -8.70 21.28 -4.07
N THR A 287 -8.00 22.38 -4.32
CA THR A 287 -8.18 23.64 -3.59
C THR A 287 -9.34 24.41 -4.19
N VAL A 288 -10.23 24.90 -3.34
CA VAL A 288 -11.36 25.77 -3.69
C VAL A 288 -11.27 27.07 -2.90
N GLN A 289 -11.99 28.10 -3.33
CA GLN A 289 -12.00 29.39 -2.63
C GLN A 289 -13.28 29.55 -1.81
N PRO A 290 -13.18 29.74 -0.48
CA PRO A 290 -14.33 30.08 0.34
C PRO A 290 -15.02 31.36 -0.14
N VAL A 291 -16.33 31.28 -0.38
CA VAL A 291 -17.13 32.44 -0.79
C VAL A 291 -17.68 33.12 0.46
N LYS A 292 -17.31 34.39 0.67
CA LYS A 292 -17.73 35.16 1.84
C LYS A 292 -19.26 35.31 1.86
N GLY A 293 -19.89 34.94 2.97
CA GLY A 293 -21.33 35.04 3.16
C GLY A 293 -22.14 33.91 2.51
N ALA A 294 -21.49 33.00 1.78
CA ALA A 294 -22.14 31.78 1.28
C ALA A 294 -22.08 30.69 2.35
N THR A 295 -23.15 29.90 2.43
CA THR A 295 -23.17 28.66 3.21
C THR A 295 -22.72 27.51 2.31
N PRO A 296 -21.78 26.66 2.77
CA PRO A 296 -21.44 25.43 2.06
C PRO A 296 -22.68 24.58 1.76
N ILE A 297 -22.74 23.99 0.56
CA ILE A 297 -23.75 22.96 0.28
C ILE A 297 -23.58 21.77 1.22
N ASP A 298 -24.68 21.07 1.48
CA ASP A 298 -24.63 19.83 2.23
C ASP A 298 -23.99 18.69 1.42
N VAL A 299 -23.64 17.62 2.13
CA VAL A 299 -22.97 16.45 1.55
C VAL A 299 -23.86 15.68 0.57
N ASP A 300 -25.18 15.67 0.76
CA ASP A 300 -26.10 14.93 -0.13
C ASP A 300 -26.24 15.67 -1.45
N ARG A 301 -26.27 17.01 -1.43
CA ARG A 301 -26.22 17.82 -2.63
C ARG A 301 -24.91 17.63 -3.40
N ALA A 302 -23.78 17.54 -2.69
CA ALA A 302 -22.50 17.24 -3.32
C ALA A 302 -22.48 15.84 -3.95
N VAL A 303 -23.04 14.83 -3.27
CA VAL A 303 -23.20 13.47 -3.80
C VAL A 303 -24.08 13.45 -5.05
N ALA A 304 -25.21 14.16 -5.05
CA ALA A 304 -26.09 14.27 -6.20
C ALA A 304 -25.36 14.88 -7.41
N LEU A 305 -24.62 15.99 -7.22
CA LEU A 305 -23.81 16.60 -8.27
C LEU A 305 -22.74 15.65 -8.83
N ALA A 306 -22.14 14.81 -7.97
CA ALA A 306 -21.17 13.83 -8.40
C ALA A 306 -21.82 12.67 -9.20
N GLN A 307 -23.01 12.23 -8.80
CA GLN A 307 -23.78 11.22 -9.54
C GLN A 307 -24.26 11.74 -10.89
N ASP A 308 -24.67 13.01 -10.97
CA ASP A 308 -25.03 13.66 -12.23
C ASP A 308 -23.83 13.75 -13.19
N ALA A 309 -22.63 13.97 -12.65
CA ALA A 309 -21.38 14.00 -13.42
C ALA A 309 -20.94 12.62 -13.92
N MET A 310 -21.37 11.53 -13.26
CA MET A 310 -21.08 10.15 -13.66
C MET A 310 -22.33 9.27 -13.59
N PRO A 311 -23.24 9.42 -14.57
CA PRO A 311 -24.50 8.68 -14.58
C PRO A 311 -24.29 7.16 -14.54
N GLY A 312 -25.04 6.47 -13.68
CA GLY A 312 -24.96 5.01 -13.52
C GLY A 312 -23.78 4.51 -12.68
N ALA A 313 -22.90 5.40 -12.19
CA ALA A 313 -21.86 5.01 -11.23
C ALA A 313 -22.42 4.89 -9.81
N VAL A 314 -21.89 3.92 -9.06
CA VAL A 314 -22.30 3.59 -7.69
C VAL A 314 -21.42 4.33 -6.70
N LEU A 315 -22.05 4.95 -5.69
CA LEU A 315 -21.34 5.63 -4.60
C LEU A 315 -20.55 4.64 -3.74
N ARG A 316 -19.24 4.88 -3.61
CA ARG A 316 -18.32 4.03 -2.83
C ARG A 316 -17.67 4.73 -1.65
N SER A 317 -17.38 6.02 -1.76
CA SER A 317 -16.81 6.76 -0.65
C SER A 317 -17.13 8.25 -0.69
N VAL A 318 -17.15 8.86 0.48
CA VAL A 318 -17.35 10.31 0.64
C VAL A 318 -16.36 10.84 1.67
N SER A 319 -15.58 11.83 1.28
CA SER A 319 -14.73 12.62 2.18
C SER A 319 -15.24 14.05 2.21
N PRO A 320 -15.85 14.49 3.32
CA PRO A 320 -16.14 15.89 3.55
C PRO A 320 -14.84 16.72 3.62
N PRO A 321 -14.88 18.02 3.26
CA PRO A 321 -13.73 18.89 3.39
C PRO A 321 -13.36 19.08 4.87
N ALA A 322 -12.08 18.89 5.20
CA ALA A 322 -11.57 19.12 6.55
C ALA A 322 -11.24 20.60 6.81
N ARG A 323 -11.12 21.39 5.74
CA ARG A 323 -10.83 22.82 5.75
C ARG A 323 -11.72 23.55 4.74
N PRO A 324 -12.03 24.84 4.95
CA PRO A 324 -12.83 25.65 4.02
C PRO A 324 -12.29 25.66 2.58
N ASP A 325 -10.98 25.55 2.39
CA ASP A 325 -10.32 25.61 1.08
C ASP A 325 -10.23 24.24 0.37
N GLN A 326 -11.01 23.25 0.78
CA GLN A 326 -11.02 21.91 0.20
C GLN A 326 -12.37 21.59 -0.44
N ALA A 327 -12.32 20.90 -1.59
CA ALA A 327 -13.50 20.29 -2.20
C ALA A 327 -13.96 19.03 -1.43
N TYR A 328 -15.24 18.68 -1.56
CA TYR A 328 -15.71 17.32 -1.28
C TYR A 328 -14.98 16.34 -2.21
N ARG A 329 -14.64 15.16 -1.70
CA ARG A 329 -14.07 14.07 -2.50
C ARG A 329 -15.03 12.89 -2.51
N ILE A 330 -15.60 12.57 -3.66
CA ILE A 330 -16.63 11.55 -3.81
C ILE A 330 -16.10 10.46 -4.73
N GLY A 331 -16.00 9.23 -4.22
CA GLY A 331 -15.55 8.07 -4.97
C GLY A 331 -16.73 7.33 -5.59
N LEU A 332 -16.71 7.16 -6.91
CA LEU A 332 -17.74 6.51 -7.70
C LEU A 332 -17.14 5.34 -8.47
N ALA A 333 -17.74 4.16 -8.34
CA ALA A 333 -17.37 2.99 -9.11
C ALA A 333 -18.38 2.76 -10.24
N PRO A 334 -17.95 2.58 -11.50
CA PRO A 334 -18.76 1.99 -12.55
C PRO A 334 -19.53 0.75 -12.07
N ALA A 335 -20.78 0.61 -12.50
CA ALA A 335 -21.58 -0.57 -12.19
C ALA A 335 -20.90 -1.84 -12.74
N GLY A 336 -20.80 -2.88 -11.90
CA GLY A 336 -20.15 -4.15 -12.28
C GLY A 336 -18.62 -4.12 -12.35
N GLN A 337 -17.97 -3.03 -11.90
CA GLN A 337 -16.52 -2.98 -11.81
C GLN A 337 -15.96 -4.07 -10.87
N VAL A 338 -14.81 -4.64 -11.24
CA VAL A 338 -14.08 -5.62 -10.43
C VAL A 338 -13.66 -5.01 -9.09
N HIS A 339 -13.86 -5.75 -8.00
CA HIS A 339 -13.48 -5.35 -6.65
C HIS A 339 -12.03 -4.85 -6.57
N GLY A 340 -11.83 -3.71 -5.89
CA GLY A 340 -10.54 -3.08 -5.66
C GLY A 340 -9.86 -2.48 -6.89
N ALA A 341 -10.46 -2.55 -8.09
CA ALA A 341 -9.95 -1.78 -9.24
C ALA A 341 -10.05 -0.25 -8.96
N PRO A 342 -9.18 0.59 -9.56
CA PRO A 342 -9.26 2.03 -9.38
C PRO A 342 -10.64 2.59 -9.72
N ILE A 343 -11.19 3.44 -8.84
CA ILE A 343 -12.51 4.07 -9.03
C ILE A 343 -12.35 5.53 -9.43
N ALA A 344 -13.40 6.10 -10.02
CA ALA A 344 -13.45 7.51 -10.31
C ALA A 344 -13.58 8.34 -9.03
N THR A 345 -12.98 9.53 -9.04
CA THR A 345 -13.09 10.49 -7.95
C THR A 345 -13.61 11.81 -8.51
N VAL A 346 -14.77 12.25 -8.04
CA VAL A 346 -15.34 13.56 -8.35
C VAL A 346 -15.08 14.50 -7.19
N PHE A 347 -14.57 15.69 -7.50
CA PHE A 347 -14.34 16.77 -6.55
C PHE A 347 -15.41 17.83 -6.74
N VAL A 348 -16.16 18.14 -5.67
CA VAL A 348 -17.25 19.12 -5.71
C VAL A 348 -16.91 20.28 -4.81
N ASP A 349 -17.01 21.50 -5.34
CA ASP A 349 -16.78 22.72 -4.58
C ASP A 349 -17.96 22.99 -3.63
N PRO A 350 -17.74 22.98 -2.29
CA PRO A 350 -18.79 23.25 -1.31
C PRO A 350 -19.40 24.65 -1.44
N TRP A 351 -18.68 25.64 -1.96
CA TRP A 351 -19.13 27.05 -1.92
C TRP A 351 -19.91 27.45 -3.15
N THR A 352 -19.57 26.89 -4.32
CA THR A 352 -20.16 27.26 -5.61
C THR A 352 -21.15 26.23 -6.14
N ALA A 353 -21.25 25.06 -5.50
CA ALA A 353 -22.07 23.93 -5.94
C ALA A 353 -21.73 23.43 -7.36
N GLN A 354 -20.45 23.49 -7.73
CA GLN A 354 -19.95 23.05 -9.03
C GLN A 354 -18.96 21.88 -8.88
N VAL A 355 -18.88 21.06 -9.92
CA VAL A 355 -17.85 20.02 -10.03
C VAL A 355 -16.52 20.70 -10.38
N ALA A 356 -15.57 20.66 -9.44
CA ALA A 356 -14.27 21.30 -9.60
C ALA A 356 -13.31 20.43 -10.44
N GLU A 357 -13.34 19.11 -10.26
CA GLU A 357 -12.49 18.18 -11.01
C GLU A 357 -13.13 16.78 -11.06
N VAL A 358 -12.96 16.08 -12.18
CA VAL A 358 -13.25 14.64 -12.29
C VAL A 358 -11.96 13.90 -12.61
N ARG A 359 -11.61 12.91 -11.78
CA ARG A 359 -10.50 11.98 -11.99
C ARG A 359 -11.06 10.61 -12.28
N ASP A 360 -11.30 10.33 -13.56
CA ASP A 360 -11.82 9.05 -14.04
C ASP A 360 -10.67 8.16 -14.56
N PRO A 361 -10.48 6.95 -13.97
CA PRO A 361 -9.54 5.95 -14.46
C PRO A 361 -9.65 5.61 -15.95
N ALA A 362 -10.83 5.75 -16.56
CA ALA A 362 -11.01 5.50 -17.99
C ALA A 362 -10.23 6.49 -18.87
N GLY A 363 -9.95 7.70 -18.36
CA GLY A 363 -9.21 8.75 -19.06
C GLY A 363 -7.78 8.95 -18.59
N TYR A 364 -7.24 8.06 -17.75
CA TYR A 364 -5.90 8.21 -17.20
C TYR A 364 -4.80 8.04 -18.26
N SER A 365 -3.74 8.85 -18.14
CA SER A 365 -2.51 8.62 -18.88
C SER A 365 -1.86 7.29 -18.48
N ALA A 366 -0.85 6.83 -19.23
CA ALA A 366 -0.07 5.64 -18.86
C ALA A 366 0.57 5.77 -17.47
N GLY A 367 1.10 6.95 -17.12
CA GLY A 367 1.70 7.19 -15.82
C GLY A 367 0.65 7.21 -14.70
N GLU A 368 -0.51 7.83 -14.94
CA GLU A 368 -1.63 7.84 -13.99
C GLU A 368 -2.20 6.45 -13.77
N THR A 369 -2.32 5.66 -14.83
CA THR A 369 -2.70 4.25 -14.78
C THR A 369 -1.72 3.48 -13.90
N VAL A 370 -0.42 3.57 -14.17
CA VAL A 370 0.61 2.93 -13.32
C VAL A 370 0.42 3.34 -11.86
N ILE A 371 0.28 4.62 -11.55
CA ILE A 371 0.11 5.13 -10.18
C ILE A 371 -1.17 4.61 -9.51
N ALA A 372 -2.29 4.62 -10.22
CA ALA A 372 -3.60 4.20 -9.70
C ALA A 372 -3.63 2.70 -9.37
N TRP A 373 -2.93 1.89 -10.17
CA TRP A 373 -2.91 0.43 -10.03
C TRP A 373 -1.95 -0.09 -8.95
N GLN A 374 -1.15 0.75 -8.29
CA GLN A 374 -0.16 0.28 -7.31
C GLN A 374 -0.80 -0.44 -6.11
N ARG A 375 -1.84 0.12 -5.50
CA ARG A 375 -2.53 -0.55 -4.38
C ARG A 375 -3.25 -1.84 -4.82
N PRO A 376 -4.08 -1.83 -5.89
CA PRO A 376 -4.75 -3.05 -6.35
C PRO A 376 -3.76 -4.16 -6.69
N LEU A 377 -2.68 -3.84 -7.43
CA LEU A 377 -1.66 -4.82 -7.79
C LEU A 377 -0.95 -5.41 -6.57
N HIS A 378 -0.67 -4.61 -5.54
CA HIS A 378 -0.05 -5.11 -4.31
C HIS A 378 -0.99 -6.01 -3.49
N ALA A 379 -2.27 -5.63 -3.39
CA ALA A 379 -3.26 -6.32 -2.56
C ALA A 379 -3.80 -7.61 -3.21
N GLY A 380 -3.53 -7.83 -4.50
CA GLY A 380 -4.14 -8.95 -5.24
C GLY A 380 -5.56 -8.65 -5.73
N GLU A 381 -5.92 -7.37 -5.86
CA GLU A 381 -7.24 -6.89 -6.23
C GLU A 381 -7.29 -6.36 -7.68
N GLY A 382 -8.49 -6.07 -8.19
CA GLY A 382 -8.73 -5.35 -9.44
C GLY A 382 -8.55 -6.14 -10.74
N LEU A 383 -7.76 -7.22 -10.75
CA LEU A 383 -7.56 -8.10 -11.93
C LEU A 383 -8.23 -9.48 -11.80
N GLY A 384 -9.06 -9.66 -10.78
CA GLY A 384 -9.82 -10.89 -10.55
C GLY A 384 -9.02 -12.00 -9.85
N PRO A 385 -9.60 -13.21 -9.73
CA PRO A 385 -9.12 -14.26 -8.84
C PRO A 385 -7.75 -14.84 -9.24
N LEU A 386 -7.44 -14.88 -10.54
CA LEU A 386 -6.13 -15.37 -11.00
C LEU A 386 -4.98 -14.51 -10.48
N TRP A 387 -5.17 -13.18 -10.48
CA TRP A 387 -4.17 -12.25 -9.94
C TRP A 387 -4.09 -12.36 -8.41
N LYS A 388 -5.22 -12.45 -7.71
CA LYS A 388 -5.27 -12.68 -6.26
C LYS A 388 -4.39 -13.87 -5.86
N TRP A 389 -4.58 -15.02 -6.51
CA TRP A 389 -3.77 -16.21 -6.22
C TRP A 389 -2.30 -16.07 -6.62
N ALA A 390 -1.99 -15.34 -7.70
CA ALA A 390 -0.61 -15.06 -8.06
C ALA A 390 0.10 -14.22 -7.00
N VAL A 391 -0.56 -13.19 -6.45
CA VAL A 391 -0.03 -12.34 -5.37
C VAL A 391 0.10 -13.14 -4.07
N PHE A 392 -0.89 -13.96 -3.72
CA PHE A 392 -0.82 -14.89 -2.58
C PHE A 392 0.41 -15.79 -2.67
N LEU A 393 0.58 -16.49 -3.82
CA LEU A 393 1.73 -17.36 -4.04
C LEU A 393 3.05 -16.58 -3.98
N SER A 394 3.06 -15.33 -4.46
CA SER A 394 4.24 -14.47 -4.40
C SER A 394 4.70 -14.17 -2.98
N GLY A 395 3.77 -14.07 -2.02
CA GLY A 395 4.09 -13.89 -0.60
C GLY A 395 4.71 -15.14 0.06
N ILE A 396 4.48 -16.34 -0.49
CA ILE A 396 5.11 -17.58 0.00
C ILE A 396 6.56 -17.72 -0.49
N LEU A 397 6.95 -16.98 -1.52
CA LEU A 397 8.28 -17.08 -2.14
C LEU A 397 9.44 -16.59 -1.25
N PRO A 398 9.35 -15.46 -0.52
CA PRO A 398 10.43 -15.04 0.37
C PRO A 398 10.79 -16.11 1.41
N PRO A 399 9.83 -16.78 2.10
CA PRO A 399 10.13 -17.97 2.90
C PRO A 399 10.86 -19.08 2.14
N LEU A 400 10.39 -19.46 0.95
CA LEU A 400 11.02 -20.49 0.13
C LEU A 400 12.48 -20.11 -0.23
N PHE A 401 12.72 -18.87 -0.64
CA PHE A 401 14.05 -18.39 -1.01
C PHE A 401 14.98 -18.24 0.19
N ALA A 402 14.47 -17.80 1.32
CA ALA A 402 15.18 -17.76 2.60
C ALA A 402 15.66 -19.15 3.01
N VAL A 403 14.77 -20.15 2.97
CA VAL A 403 15.11 -21.54 3.32
C VAL A 403 16.12 -22.13 2.33
N THR A 404 15.83 -22.08 1.03
CA THR A 404 16.70 -22.67 0.00
C THR A 404 18.07 -21.99 -0.06
N GLY A 405 18.13 -20.66 0.08
CA GLY A 405 19.36 -19.87 0.15
C GLY A 405 20.21 -20.23 1.36
N THR A 406 19.60 -20.28 2.55
CA THR A 406 20.27 -20.62 3.81
C THR A 406 20.78 -22.06 3.80
N LEU A 407 19.97 -23.01 3.34
CA LEU A 407 20.38 -24.42 3.21
C LEU A 407 21.56 -24.59 2.24
N MET A 408 21.53 -23.91 1.08
CA MET A 408 22.66 -23.91 0.15
C MET A 408 23.94 -23.39 0.80
N TRP A 409 23.86 -22.29 1.55
CA TRP A 409 25.00 -21.72 2.27
C TRP A 409 25.54 -22.69 3.33
N TRP A 410 24.66 -23.25 4.15
CA TRP A 410 25.02 -24.16 5.24
C TRP A 410 25.67 -25.45 4.72
N LEU A 411 25.08 -26.08 3.70
CA LEU A 411 25.62 -27.29 3.09
C LEU A 411 26.99 -27.04 2.43
N LYS A 412 27.18 -25.91 1.75
CA LYS A 412 28.48 -25.53 1.19
C LYS A 412 29.51 -25.24 2.28
N ARG A 413 29.10 -24.62 3.39
CA ARG A 413 29.98 -24.37 4.54
C ARG A 413 30.43 -25.68 5.18
N LYS A 414 29.53 -26.63 5.38
CA LYS A 414 29.85 -27.97 5.91
C LYS A 414 30.85 -28.71 5.02
N ALA A 415 30.60 -28.74 3.70
CA ALA A 415 31.52 -29.37 2.75
C ALA A 415 32.91 -28.72 2.72
N ARG A 416 32.99 -27.38 2.81
CA ARG A 416 34.28 -26.67 2.89
C ARG A 416 35.03 -26.98 4.17
N ARG A 417 34.33 -27.05 5.31
CA ARG A 417 34.93 -27.42 6.60
C ARG A 417 35.51 -28.83 6.57
N ALA A 418 34.77 -29.80 6.04
CA ALA A 418 35.26 -31.17 5.89
C ALA A 418 36.54 -31.23 5.04
N LYS A 419 36.52 -30.59 3.87
CA LYS A 419 37.70 -30.52 2.98
C LYS A 419 38.90 -29.83 3.63
N ASN A 420 38.66 -28.77 4.41
CA ASN A 420 39.74 -28.08 5.12
C ASN A 420 40.32 -28.94 6.25
N ALA A 421 39.48 -29.71 6.95
CA ALA A 421 39.94 -30.66 7.96
C ALA A 421 40.76 -31.80 7.34
N GLU A 422 40.33 -32.36 6.21
CA GLU A 422 41.10 -33.35 5.44
C GLU A 422 42.48 -32.80 5.02
N ARG A 423 42.53 -31.55 4.54
CA ARG A 423 43.79 -30.89 4.17
C ARG A 423 44.70 -30.65 5.37
N ALA A 424 44.14 -30.20 6.49
CA ALA A 424 44.91 -29.99 7.72
C ALA A 424 45.49 -31.32 8.24
N ALA A 425 44.69 -32.40 8.22
CA ALA A 425 45.15 -33.74 8.58
C ALA A 425 46.24 -34.25 7.64
N ALA A 426 46.10 -34.01 6.32
CA ALA A 426 47.11 -34.40 5.34
C ALA A 426 48.44 -33.63 5.48
N LEU A 427 48.38 -32.35 5.85
CA LEU A 427 49.57 -31.54 6.14
C LEU A 427 50.26 -32.01 7.44
N ALA A 428 49.48 -32.26 8.49
CA ALA A 428 50.01 -32.75 9.77
C ALA A 428 50.60 -34.17 9.69
N ALA A 429 50.17 -35.00 8.72
CA ALA A 429 50.74 -36.32 8.47
C ALA A 429 51.99 -36.29 7.57
N ALA A 430 52.33 -35.13 6.99
CA ALA A 430 53.49 -34.93 6.13
C ALA A 430 54.66 -34.24 6.86
N GLU A 431 54.42 -33.75 8.08
CA GLU A 431 55.41 -33.31 9.07
C GLU A 431 55.82 -34.49 9.96
#